data_AF-A0A7X2KYE1-F1
#
_entry.id   AF-A0A7X2KYE1-F1
#
_cell.length_a   1.000
_cell.length_b   1.000
_cell.length_c   1.000
_cell.angle_alpha   90.00
_cell.angle_beta   90.00
_cell.angle_gamma   90.00
#
_symmetry.space_group_name_H-M   'P 1'
#
loop_
_entity.id
_entity.type
_entity.pdbx_description
1 polymer ?
#
loop_
_entity_poly.entity_id
_entity_poly.type
_entity_poly.pdbx_seq_one_letter_code
_entity_poly.pdbx_strand_id
1 'polypeptide(L)'
;MWESKWASRLEHLQAMQDAGMEVRALKERPKLNPDYYWLYEAYHLLSPSRQLGSVGEYYIPLTEYEAYFNIVNLTDVEQRSLLVSVISKVDGQLLQEKYKETTKN
;
A
#
# COMPACT_ATOMS: atom_id res chain seq x y z
N MET A 1 -0.41 6.24 2.66
CA MET A 1 -1.07 5.52 1.54
C MET A 1 -2.46 6.08 1.26
N TRP A 2 -3.08 5.79 0.10
CA TRP A 2 -4.48 6.15 -0.19
C TRP A 2 -5.43 5.65 0.91
N GLU A 3 -5.27 4.39 1.35
CA GLU A 3 -6.12 3.83 2.41
C GLU A 3 -5.92 4.49 3.77
N SER A 4 -4.68 4.76 4.16
CA SER A 4 -4.42 5.39 5.46
C SER A 4 -5.02 6.79 5.58
N LYS A 5 -5.22 7.49 4.45
CA LYS A 5 -5.84 8.83 4.41
C LYS A 5 -7.34 8.82 4.10
N TRP A 6 -7.81 7.87 3.30
CA TRP A 6 -9.17 7.89 2.74
C TRP A 6 -10.05 6.71 3.16
N ALA A 7 -9.51 5.49 3.27
CA ALA A 7 -10.32 4.29 3.51
C ALA A 7 -10.97 4.30 4.90
N SER A 8 -10.23 4.69 5.94
CA SER A 8 -10.74 4.73 7.32
C SER A 8 -11.89 5.72 7.55
N ARG A 9 -12.08 6.69 6.65
CA ARG A 9 -13.13 7.71 6.74
C ARG A 9 -14.17 7.58 5.64
N LEU A 10 -14.03 6.61 4.74
CA LEU A 10 -14.81 6.57 3.50
C LEU A 10 -16.31 6.39 3.78
N GLU A 11 -16.67 5.47 4.67
CA GLU A 11 -18.07 5.26 5.07
C GLU A 11 -18.69 6.52 5.68
N HIS A 12 -17.93 7.20 6.54
CA HIS A 12 -18.38 8.45 7.16
C HIS A 12 -18.54 9.58 6.14
N LEU A 13 -17.57 9.74 5.23
CA LEU A 13 -17.62 10.73 4.15
C LEU A 13 -18.78 10.45 3.19
N GLN A 14 -19.08 9.17 2.91
CA GLN A 14 -20.20 8.75 2.07
C GLN A 14 -21.54 9.07 2.76
N ALA A 15 -21.67 8.75 4.04
CA ALA A 15 -22.87 9.09 4.82
C ALA A 15 -23.13 10.60 4.86
N MET A 16 -22.09 11.43 4.93
CA MET A 16 -22.23 12.89 4.83
C MET A 16 -22.74 13.33 3.46
N GLN A 17 -22.25 12.73 2.38
CA GLN A 17 -22.71 13.02 1.02
C GLN A 17 -24.17 12.59 0.80
N ASP A 18 -24.54 11.41 1.30
CA ASP A 18 -25.90 10.87 1.20
C ASP A 18 -26.91 11.72 2.01
N ALA A 19 -26.44 12.38 3.08
CA ALA A 19 -27.20 13.39 3.83
C ALA A 19 -27.30 14.76 3.12
N GLY A 20 -26.78 14.87 1.89
CA GLY A 20 -26.85 16.09 1.07
C GLY A 20 -25.74 17.11 1.35
N MET A 21 -24.72 16.77 2.14
CA MET A 21 -23.58 17.67 2.37
C MET A 21 -22.56 17.58 1.23
N GLU A 22 -21.99 18.73 0.86
CA GLU A 22 -20.89 18.75 -0.09
C GLU A 22 -19.59 18.32 0.59
N VAL A 23 -19.09 17.14 0.23
CA VAL A 23 -17.85 16.58 0.80
C VAL A 23 -16.69 16.76 -0.18
N ARG A 24 -15.93 17.86 -0.04
CA ARG A 24 -14.75 18.15 -0.89
C ARG A 24 -13.74 17.01 -0.93
N ALA A 25 -13.54 16.36 0.22
CA ALA A 25 -12.71 15.17 0.38
C ALA A 25 -13.05 14.03 -0.61
N LEU A 26 -14.32 13.81 -0.94
CA LEU A 26 -14.72 12.80 -1.94
C LEU A 26 -14.46 13.26 -3.37
N LYS A 27 -14.54 14.57 -3.65
CA LYS A 27 -14.26 15.15 -4.98
C LYS A 27 -12.76 15.16 -5.31
N GLU A 28 -11.92 15.41 -4.30
CA GLU A 28 -10.46 15.43 -4.43
C GLU A 28 -9.83 14.03 -4.34
N ARG A 29 -10.65 12.99 -4.14
CA ARG A 29 -10.19 11.61 -4.03
C ARG A 29 -9.50 11.19 -5.33
N PRO A 30 -8.24 10.73 -5.27
CA PRO A 30 -7.58 10.18 -6.44
C PRO A 30 -8.38 9.00 -7.00
N LYS A 31 -8.63 8.99 -8.31
CA LYS A 31 -9.16 7.81 -9.00
C LYS A 31 -8.05 6.78 -9.06
N LEU A 32 -8.31 5.59 -8.50
CA LEU A 32 -7.40 4.47 -8.62
C LEU A 32 -7.48 3.95 -10.06
N ASN A 33 -6.33 3.66 -10.68
CA ASN A 33 -6.30 3.00 -11.97
C ASN A 33 -6.47 1.48 -11.76
N PRO A 34 -7.54 0.86 -12.29
CA PRO A 34 -7.77 -0.58 -12.19
C PRO A 34 -6.59 -1.43 -12.66
N ASP A 35 -5.85 -0.96 -13.66
CA ASP A 35 -4.70 -1.68 -14.24
C ASP A 35 -3.56 -1.92 -13.23
N TYR A 36 -3.56 -1.19 -12.12
CA TYR A 36 -2.54 -1.27 -11.06
C TYR A 36 -3.08 -1.87 -9.75
N TYR A 37 -4.31 -2.40 -9.73
CA TYR A 37 -4.87 -3.00 -8.51
C TYR A 37 -4.06 -4.20 -8.02
N TRP A 38 -3.55 -5.00 -8.95
CA TRP A 38 -2.72 -6.16 -8.63
C TRP A 38 -1.43 -5.78 -7.86
N LEU A 39 -0.88 -4.57 -8.05
CA LEU A 39 0.28 -4.09 -7.29
C LEU A 39 -0.07 -3.84 -5.82
N TYR A 40 -1.29 -3.37 -5.56
CA TYR A 40 -1.80 -3.17 -4.22
C TYR A 40 -2.07 -4.52 -3.53
N GLU A 41 -2.67 -5.49 -4.24
CA GLU A 41 -2.86 -6.85 -3.72
C GLU A 41 -1.52 -7.53 -3.42
N ALA A 42 -0.55 -7.39 -4.33
CA ALA A 42 0.81 -7.90 -4.14
C ALA A 42 1.48 -7.30 -2.89
N TYR A 43 1.34 -5.99 -2.64
CA TYR A 43 1.85 -5.36 -1.43
C TYR A 43 1.24 -5.97 -0.16
N HIS A 44 -0.08 -6.18 -0.13
CA HIS A 44 -0.74 -6.78 1.03
C HIS A 44 -0.39 -8.23 1.26
N LEU A 45 -0.05 -8.97 0.20
CA LEU A 45 0.43 -10.34 0.33
C LEU A 45 1.90 -10.41 0.79
N LEU A 46 2.75 -9.50 0.30
CA LEU A 46 4.19 -9.48 0.60
C LEU A 46 4.52 -8.81 1.93
N SER A 47 3.79 -7.77 2.31
CA SER A 47 4.10 -7.00 3.52
C SER A 47 4.14 -7.85 4.80
N PRO A 48 3.30 -8.87 5.04
CA PRO A 48 3.36 -9.67 6.26
C PRO A 48 4.61 -10.53 6.39
N SER A 49 5.32 -10.84 5.30
CA SER A 49 6.55 -11.66 5.36
C SER A 49 7.80 -10.88 5.74
N ARG A 50 7.66 -9.57 6.00
CA ARG A 50 8.74 -8.73 6.52
C ARG A 50 9.26 -9.25 7.86
N GLN A 51 10.55 -9.09 8.07
CA GLN A 51 11.18 -9.42 9.35
C GLN A 51 10.92 -8.33 10.39
N LEU A 52 10.68 -8.76 11.63
CA LEU A 52 10.61 -7.89 12.80
C LEU A 52 11.96 -7.88 13.51
N GLY A 53 12.53 -6.70 13.71
CA GLY A 53 13.76 -6.50 14.47
C GLY A 53 13.55 -5.66 15.73
N SER A 54 14.60 -5.54 16.53
CA SER A 54 14.60 -4.76 17.77
C SER A 54 14.30 -3.26 17.59
N VAL A 55 14.46 -2.74 16.37
CA VAL A 55 14.24 -1.33 16.02
C VAL A 55 12.98 -1.14 15.16
N GLY A 56 12.21 -2.22 14.93
CA GLY A 56 10.96 -2.21 14.17
C GLY A 56 10.97 -3.14 12.95
N GLU A 57 10.05 -2.88 12.04
CA GLU A 57 9.88 -3.63 10.80
C GLU A 57 10.99 -3.31 9.78
N TYR A 58 11.57 -4.35 9.16
CA TYR A 58 12.46 -4.20 8.02
C TYR A 58 11.70 -4.16 6.69
N TYR A 59 12.41 -3.81 5.62
CA TYR A 59 11.91 -3.91 4.25
C TYR A 59 11.52 -5.35 3.90
N ILE A 60 10.58 -5.49 2.97
CA ILE A 60 10.25 -6.78 2.35
C ILE A 60 11.53 -7.36 1.69
N PRO A 61 11.99 -8.56 2.07
CA PRO A 61 13.19 -9.18 1.48
C PRO A 61 13.02 -9.52 0.00
N LEU A 62 14.10 -9.45 -0.80
CA LEU A 62 14.08 -9.83 -2.23
C LEU A 62 13.65 -11.28 -2.47
N THR A 63 13.92 -12.18 -1.53
CA THR A 63 13.49 -13.58 -1.60
C THR A 63 11.96 -13.72 -1.59
N GLU A 64 11.24 -12.81 -0.95
CA GLU A 64 9.78 -12.80 -0.90
C GLU A 64 9.19 -12.37 -2.25
N TYR A 65 9.83 -11.43 -2.93
CA TYR A 65 9.47 -11.07 -4.30
C TYR A 65 9.66 -12.25 -5.25
N GLU A 66 10.79 -12.97 -5.14
CA GLU A 66 11.04 -14.16 -5.93
C GLU A 66 10.00 -15.26 -5.68
N ALA A 67 9.69 -15.53 -4.40
CA ALA A 67 8.64 -16.47 -4.02
C ALA A 67 7.28 -16.08 -4.61
N TYR A 68 6.91 -14.80 -4.51
CA TYR A 68 5.68 -14.27 -5.11
C TYR A 68 5.63 -14.49 -6.62
N PHE A 69 6.71 -14.14 -7.34
CA PHE A 69 6.78 -14.36 -8.79
C PHE A 69 6.57 -15.80 -9.19
N ASN A 70 7.10 -16.73 -8.40
CA ASN A 70 6.92 -18.16 -8.64
C ASN A 70 5.48 -18.61 -8.34
N ILE A 71 4.87 -18.12 -7.25
CA ILE A 71 3.49 -18.48 -6.86
C ILE A 71 2.47 -18.00 -7.88
N VAL A 72 2.57 -16.74 -8.33
CA VAL A 72 1.62 -16.17 -9.29
C VAL A 72 2.00 -16.42 -10.75
N ASN A 73 3.06 -17.20 -10.99
CA ASN A 73 3.64 -17.46 -12.31
C ASN A 73 3.87 -16.17 -13.13
N LEU A 74 4.31 -15.10 -12.47
CA LEU A 74 4.62 -13.84 -13.11
C LEU A 74 5.98 -13.98 -13.77
N THR A 75 6.05 -14.22 -15.07
CA THR A 75 7.32 -14.46 -15.80
C THR A 75 7.84 -13.23 -16.55
N ASP A 76 6.98 -12.26 -16.81
CA ASP A 76 7.32 -11.04 -17.55
C ASP A 76 8.29 -10.14 -16.76
N VAL A 77 9.43 -9.83 -17.36
CA VAL A 77 10.54 -9.11 -16.69
C VAL A 77 10.17 -7.65 -16.39
N GLU A 78 9.41 -7.01 -17.28
CA GLU A 78 8.98 -5.63 -17.10
C GLU A 78 7.97 -5.51 -15.97
N GLN A 79 7.01 -6.45 -15.87
CA GLN A 79 6.06 -6.50 -14.77
C GLN A 79 6.73 -6.84 -13.44
N ARG A 80 7.71 -7.76 -13.41
CA ARG A 80 8.53 -8.03 -12.22
C ARG A 80 9.26 -6.77 -11.75
N SER A 81 9.90 -6.06 -12.68
CA SER A 81 10.66 -4.84 -12.40
C SER A 81 9.73 -3.72 -11.92
N LEU A 82 8.56 -3.57 -12.54
CA LEU A 82 7.53 -2.63 -12.12
C LEU A 82 7.07 -2.92 -10.70
N LEU A 83 6.74 -4.19 -10.39
CA LEU A 83 6.29 -4.59 -9.07
C LEU A 83 7.35 -4.28 -8.01
N VAL A 84 8.60 -4.73 -8.20
CA VAL A 84 9.68 -4.47 -7.23
C VAL A 84 9.89 -2.98 -7.03
N SER A 85 9.90 -2.21 -8.12
CA SER A 85 10.12 -0.76 -8.07
C SER A 85 9.00 -0.02 -7.33
N VAL A 86 7.74 -0.37 -7.58
CA VAL A 86 6.59 0.29 -6.96
C VAL A 86 6.48 -0.12 -5.50
N ILE A 87 6.49 -1.42 -5.21
CA ILE A 87 6.32 -1.94 -3.84
C ILE A 87 7.48 -1.49 -2.95
N SER A 88 8.74 -1.51 -3.40
CA SER A 88 9.87 -1.06 -2.59
C SER A 88 9.76 0.42 -2.20
N LYS A 89 9.30 1.28 -3.12
CA LYS A 89 9.08 2.72 -2.84
C LYS A 89 7.95 2.93 -1.84
N VAL A 90 6.83 2.23 -2.04
CA VAL A 90 5.66 2.31 -1.17
C VAL A 90 5.99 1.78 0.23
N ASP A 91 6.71 0.67 0.31
CA ASP A 91 7.13 0.05 1.57
C ASP A 91 8.05 0.97 2.36
N GLY A 92 9.07 1.55 1.72
CA GLY A 92 9.95 2.51 2.37
C GLY A 92 9.21 3.76 2.88
N GLN A 93 8.26 4.29 2.12
CA GLN A 93 7.45 5.42 2.57
C GLN A 93 6.60 5.06 3.80
N LEU A 94 5.96 3.89 3.80
CA LEU A 94 5.12 3.45 4.91
C LEU A 94 5.91 3.14 6.17
N LEU A 95 7.08 2.50 6.04
CA LEU A 95 8.00 2.29 7.16
C LEU A 95 8.48 3.61 7.74
N GLN A 96 8.77 4.61 6.91
CA GLN A 96 9.14 5.94 7.36
C GLN A 96 7.99 6.66 8.08
N GLU A 97 6.76 6.53 7.58
CA GLU A 97 5.56 7.06 8.25
C GLU A 97 5.39 6.42 9.63
N LYS A 98 5.46 5.08 9.73
CA LYS A 98 5.40 4.35 11.01
C LYS A 98 6.51 4.77 11.98
N TYR A 99 7.75 4.89 11.51
CA TYR A 99 8.88 5.29 12.36
C TYR A 99 8.67 6.68 12.98
N LYS A 100 8.11 7.62 12.21
CA LYS A 100 7.77 8.98 12.69
C LYS A 100 6.65 8.98 13.73
N GLU A 101 5.72 8.03 13.65
CA GLU A 101 4.65 7.87 14.65
C GLU A 101 5.21 7.30 15.96
N THR A 102 6.07 6.29 15.88
CA THR A 102 6.69 5.67 17.07
C THR A 102 7.61 6.63 17.83
N THR A 103 8.31 7.54 17.14
CA THR A 103 9.23 8.51 17.75
C THR A 103 8.55 9.78 18.28
N LYS A 104 7.25 9.96 18.05
CA LYS A 104 6.47 11.10 18.59
C LYS A 104 5.79 10.82 19.93
N ASN A 105 5.84 9.59 20.41
CA ASN A 105 5.36 9.17 21.74
C ASN A 105 6.54 9.07 22.72
#